data_AF-A0A3D2L2F3-F1
#
_entry.id   AF-A0A3D2L2F3-F1
#
_cell.length_a   1.000
_cell.length_b   1.000
_cell.length_c   1.000
_cell.angle_alpha   90.00
_cell.angle_beta   90.00
_cell.angle_gamma   90.00
#
_symmetry.space_group_name_H-M   'P 1'
#
loop_
_entity.id
_entity.type
_entity.pdbx_description
1 polymer ?
#
loop_
_entity_poly.entity_id
_entity_poly.type
_entity_poly.pdbx_seq_one_letter_code
_entity_poly.pdbx_strand_id
1 'polypeptide(L)'
;MTTQAGILEKGLLAALELADETPWADLTLSAIAEAADTSLSEFHGLAGKDDLAAHADPYFDKAMSEEGVSHDESPRERLFDVIMLRFEAMEAHRAGLLSLMKYRDHTPSLLLSLPLARKRSADWALVS
;
A
#
# COMPACT_ATOMS: atom_id res chain seq x y z
N MET A 1 11.67 17.79 -9.47
CA MET A 1 12.21 16.44 -9.71
C MET A 1 11.33 15.48 -8.94
N THR A 2 10.66 14.56 -9.63
CA THR A 2 9.77 13.59 -8.99
C THR A 2 10.62 12.56 -8.24
N THR A 3 10.38 12.35 -6.95
CA THR A 3 11.11 11.36 -6.14
C THR A 3 10.49 9.98 -6.35
N GLN A 4 11.27 8.91 -6.14
CA GLN A 4 10.75 7.56 -6.20
C GLN A 4 9.56 7.36 -5.25
N ALA A 5 9.65 7.87 -4.02
CA ALA A 5 8.56 7.82 -3.04
C ALA A 5 7.28 8.50 -3.56
N GLY A 6 7.40 9.69 -4.17
CA GLY A 6 6.24 10.39 -4.73
C GLY A 6 5.60 9.67 -5.92
N ILE A 7 6.40 9.01 -6.78
CA ILE A 7 5.86 8.18 -7.87
C ILE A 7 5.16 6.93 -7.34
N LEU A 8 5.75 6.25 -6.35
CA LEU A 8 5.16 5.06 -5.75
C LEU A 8 3.80 5.37 -5.11
N GLU A 9 3.70 6.47 -4.37
CA GLU A 9 2.47 6.89 -3.72
C GLU A 9 1.36 7.22 -4.73
N LYS A 10 1.64 8.12 -5.68
CA LYS A 10 0.67 8.50 -6.72
C LYS A 10 0.23 7.30 -7.57
N GLY A 11 1.19 6.48 -7.98
CA GLY A 11 0.93 5.29 -8.79
C GLY A 11 0.11 4.24 -8.03
N LEU A 12 0.37 4.05 -6.73
CA LEU A 12 -0.40 3.13 -5.89
C LEU A 12 -1.85 3.57 -5.78
N LEU A 13 -2.10 4.84 -5.46
CA LEU A 13 -3.46 5.35 -5.30
C LEU A 13 -4.27 5.27 -6.59
N ALA A 14 -3.67 5.66 -7.72
CA ALA A 14 -4.30 5.53 -9.03
C ALA A 14 -4.55 4.05 -9.41
N ALA A 15 -3.60 3.15 -9.10
CA ALA A 15 -3.79 1.72 -9.35
C ALA A 15 -4.91 1.13 -8.49
N LEU A 16 -5.06 1.56 -7.23
CA LEU A 16 -6.14 1.13 -6.35
C LEU A 16 -7.51 1.60 -6.85
N GLU A 17 -7.61 2.85 -7.31
CA GLU A 17 -8.84 3.38 -7.91
C GLU A 17 -9.23 2.63 -9.20
N LEU A 18 -8.28 2.43 -10.12
CA LEU A 18 -8.53 1.63 -11.32
C LEU A 18 -8.90 0.17 -10.98
N ALA A 19 -8.36 -0.34 -9.88
CA ALA A 19 -8.59 -1.70 -9.43
C ALA A 19 -9.99 -1.96 -8.85
N ASP A 20 -10.79 -0.90 -8.66
CA ASP A 20 -12.20 -1.01 -8.27
C ASP A 20 -13.06 -1.56 -9.43
N GLU A 21 -12.70 -1.24 -10.68
CA GLU A 21 -13.44 -1.66 -11.88
C GLU A 21 -12.70 -2.75 -12.68
N THR A 22 -11.36 -2.71 -12.69
CA THR A 22 -10.53 -3.62 -13.49
C THR A 22 -9.63 -4.47 -12.59
N PRO A 23 -9.51 -5.80 -12.77
CA PRO A 23 -8.59 -6.60 -11.96
C PRO A 23 -7.15 -6.06 -12.00
N TRP A 24 -6.44 -6.03 -10.86
CA TRP A 24 -5.07 -5.49 -10.76
C TRP A 24 -4.10 -6.19 -11.74
N ALA A 25 -4.32 -7.49 -11.97
CA ALA A 25 -3.56 -8.27 -12.93
C ALA A 25 -3.63 -7.70 -14.37
N ASP A 26 -4.76 -7.11 -14.75
CA ASP A 26 -5.04 -6.60 -16.09
C ASP A 26 -4.66 -5.12 -16.25
N LEU A 27 -4.36 -4.42 -15.14
CA LEU A 27 -3.88 -3.04 -15.19
C LEU A 27 -2.52 -2.95 -15.90
N THR A 28 -2.37 -1.89 -16.69
CA THR A 28 -1.10 -1.53 -17.35
C THR A 28 -0.45 -0.35 -16.64
N LEU A 29 0.89 -0.29 -16.65
CA LEU A 29 1.62 0.84 -16.06
C LEU A 29 1.29 2.17 -16.78
N SER A 30 0.96 2.13 -18.07
CA SER A 30 0.53 3.29 -18.84
C SER A 30 -0.82 3.84 -18.35
N ALA A 31 -1.81 2.97 -18.13
CA ALA A 31 -3.12 3.38 -17.61
C ALA A 31 -3.00 3.93 -16.18
N ILE A 32 -2.16 3.31 -15.34
CA ILE A 32 -1.87 3.82 -13.99
C ILE A 32 -1.22 5.20 -14.05
N ALA A 33 -0.24 5.41 -14.95
CA ALA A 33 0.40 6.71 -15.11
C ALA A 33 -0.58 7.80 -15.54
N GLU A 34 -1.46 7.50 -16.49
CA GLU A 34 -2.52 8.40 -16.95
C GLU A 34 -3.49 8.76 -15.81
N ALA A 35 -3.97 7.76 -15.06
CA ALA A 35 -4.85 7.99 -13.91
C ALA A 35 -4.17 8.78 -12.78
N ALA A 36 -2.84 8.66 -12.63
CA ALA A 36 -2.05 9.40 -11.66
C ALA A 36 -1.65 10.83 -12.12
N ASP A 37 -2.17 11.31 -13.25
CA ASP A 37 -1.84 12.61 -13.86
C ASP A 37 -0.32 12.80 -14.05
N THR A 38 0.34 11.77 -14.60
CA THR A 38 1.79 11.73 -14.83
C THR A 38 2.10 10.98 -16.12
N SER A 39 3.36 11.03 -16.55
CA SER A 39 3.79 10.32 -17.76
C SER A 39 4.36 8.95 -17.45
N LEU A 40 4.18 7.97 -18.35
CA LEU A 40 4.84 6.66 -18.25
C LEU A 40 6.38 6.79 -18.14
N SER A 41 6.97 7.82 -18.76
CA SER A 41 8.41 8.10 -18.65
C SER A 41 8.87 8.44 -17.24
N GLU A 42 8.01 8.99 -16.39
CA GLU A 42 8.36 9.29 -14.99
C GLU A 42 8.44 8.03 -14.13
N PHE A 43 7.76 6.94 -14.51
CA PHE A 43 7.90 5.64 -13.85
C PHE A 43 9.21 4.95 -14.20
N HIS A 44 9.79 5.27 -15.37
CA HIS A 44 10.95 4.56 -15.89
C HIS A 44 12.16 4.67 -14.95
N GLY A 45 12.60 3.54 -14.41
CA GLY A 45 13.72 3.45 -13.46
C GLY A 45 13.36 3.84 -12.02
N LEU A 46 12.11 4.22 -11.75
CA LEU A 46 11.62 4.56 -10.42
C LEU A 46 10.63 3.51 -9.87
N ALA A 47 9.70 3.03 -10.70
CA ALA A 47 8.70 2.06 -10.27
C ALA A 47 8.06 1.29 -11.43
N GLY A 48 7.78 0.00 -11.22
CA GLY A 48 6.87 -0.81 -12.01
C GLY A 48 5.63 -1.24 -11.23
N LYS A 49 4.73 -2.01 -11.86
CA LYS A 49 3.48 -2.47 -11.24
C LYS A 49 3.71 -3.29 -9.95
N ASP A 50 4.76 -4.10 -9.92
CA ASP A 50 5.13 -4.89 -8.74
C ASP A 50 5.68 -4.01 -7.60
N ASP A 51 6.39 -2.93 -7.93
CA ASP A 51 6.86 -1.97 -6.92
C ASP A 51 5.68 -1.24 -6.27
N LEU A 52 4.68 -0.83 -7.07
CA LEU A 52 3.43 -0.26 -6.56
C LEU A 52 2.70 -1.28 -5.67
N ALA A 53 2.58 -2.51 -6.15
CA ALA A 53 1.97 -3.59 -5.41
C ALA A 53 2.70 -3.82 -4.08
N ALA A 54 4.03 -3.81 -4.03
CA ALA A 54 4.81 -3.96 -2.80
C ALA A 54 4.72 -2.73 -1.88
N HIS A 55 4.57 -1.53 -2.45
CA HIS A 55 4.47 -0.27 -1.70
C HIS A 55 3.18 -0.13 -0.89
N ALA A 56 2.13 -0.89 -1.19
CA ALA A 56 0.87 -0.79 -0.47
C ALA A 56 0.99 -1.04 1.05
N ASP A 57 1.83 -2.00 1.49
CA ASP A 57 1.98 -2.23 2.93
C ASP A 57 2.61 -1.03 3.64
N PRO A 58 3.81 -0.52 3.28
CA PRO A 58 4.39 0.65 3.95
C PRO A 58 3.55 1.92 3.79
N TYR A 59 2.78 2.08 2.70
CA TYR A 59 1.86 3.20 2.53
C TYR A 59 0.78 3.20 3.61
N PHE A 60 0.07 2.09 3.80
CA PHE A 60 -0.99 1.99 4.82
C PHE A 60 -0.44 1.84 6.23
N ASP A 61 0.77 1.29 6.41
CA ASP A 61 1.41 1.21 7.72
C ASP A 61 1.72 2.61 8.30
N LYS A 62 1.84 3.65 7.46
CA LYS A 62 2.03 5.03 7.93
C LYS A 62 0.90 5.48 8.87
N ALA A 63 -0.34 5.11 8.58
CA ALA A 63 -1.52 5.49 9.37
C ALA A 63 -1.41 5.06 10.84
N MET A 64 -0.71 3.95 11.10
CA MET A 64 -0.44 3.45 12.46
C MET A 64 0.40 4.41 13.32
N SER A 65 1.05 5.39 12.71
CA SER A 65 1.94 6.34 13.38
C SER A 65 1.49 7.80 13.27
N GLU A 66 0.34 8.06 12.64
CA GLU A 66 -0.16 9.44 12.44
C GLU A 66 -0.74 10.05 13.72
N GLU A 67 -1.25 9.21 14.61
CA GLU A 67 -1.75 9.60 15.93
C GLU A 67 -0.81 9.10 17.03
N GLY A 68 -0.62 9.90 18.08
CA GLY A 68 0.16 9.50 19.26
C GLY A 68 -0.66 8.57 20.15
N VAL A 69 -0.04 7.51 20.65
CA VAL A 69 -0.73 6.51 21.49
C VAL A 69 -0.69 6.92 22.97
N SER A 70 -1.81 6.73 23.68
CA SER A 70 -1.90 7.04 25.11
C SER A 70 -1.05 6.07 25.95
N HIS A 71 -0.23 6.61 26.84
CA HIS A 71 0.55 5.79 27.77
C HIS A 71 -0.28 5.24 28.94
N ASP A 72 -1.51 5.72 29.12
CA ASP A 72 -2.41 5.28 30.19
C ASP A 72 -3.20 4.01 29.82
N GLU A 73 -3.17 3.60 28.54
CA GLU A 73 -3.84 2.40 28.03
C GLU A 73 -3.00 1.13 28.21
N SER A 74 -3.66 -0.03 28.26
CA SER A 74 -2.96 -1.31 28.26
C SER A 74 -2.29 -1.57 26.90
N PRO A 75 -1.22 -2.40 26.83
CA PRO A 75 -0.59 -2.74 25.55
C PRO A 75 -1.53 -3.36 24.51
N ARG A 76 -2.61 -4.01 24.97
CA ARG A 76 -3.63 -4.60 24.08
C ARG A 76 -4.51 -3.53 23.44
N GLU A 77 -4.93 -2.53 24.22
CA GLU A 77 -5.76 -1.42 23.74
C GLU A 77 -4.98 -0.61 22.70
N ARG A 78 -3.74 -0.24 23.03
CA ARG A 78 -2.82 0.44 22.10
C ARG A 78 -2.66 -0.28 20.75
N LEU A 79 -2.40 -1.60 20.79
CA LEU A 79 -2.26 -2.41 19.58
C LEU A 79 -3.57 -2.43 18.77
N PHE A 80 -4.72 -2.48 19.45
CA PHE A 80 -6.01 -2.45 18.79
C PHE A 80 -6.23 -1.12 18.07
N ASP A 81 -6.00 0.01 18.76
CA ASP A 81 -6.24 1.34 18.21
C ASP A 81 -5.34 1.62 16.99
N VAL A 82 -4.05 1.28 17.10
CA VAL A 82 -3.10 1.44 16.00
C VAL A 82 -3.50 0.60 14.77
N ILE A 83 -3.89 -0.66 14.97
CA ILE A 83 -4.35 -1.52 13.87
C ILE A 83 -5.64 -0.97 13.25
N MET A 84 -6.52 -0.36 14.05
CA MET A 84 -7.75 0.26 13.56
C MET A 84 -7.46 1.44 12.63
N LEU A 85 -6.51 2.32 12.96
CA LEU A 85 -6.10 3.43 12.08
C LEU A 85 -5.67 2.92 10.69
N ARG A 86 -4.94 1.80 10.64
CA ARG A 86 -4.55 1.17 9.38
C ARG A 86 -5.76 0.67 8.58
N PHE A 87 -6.72 0.03 9.25
CA PHE A 87 -7.93 -0.45 8.58
C PHE A 87 -8.81 0.70 8.08
N GLU A 88 -8.93 1.78 8.85
CA GLU A 88 -9.65 2.99 8.44
C GLU A 88 -9.03 3.61 7.19
N ALA A 89 -7.70 3.74 7.13
CA ALA A 89 -7.01 4.22 5.94
C ALA A 89 -7.22 3.31 4.71
N MET A 90 -7.36 1.99 4.92
CA MET A 90 -7.59 1.02 3.85
C MET A 90 -9.03 1.00 3.34
N GLU A 91 -10.01 1.41 4.16
CA GLU A 91 -11.44 1.23 3.85
C GLU A 91 -11.86 1.95 2.57
N ALA A 92 -11.32 3.15 2.32
CA ALA A 92 -11.56 3.92 1.10
C ALA A 92 -11.08 3.21 -0.19
N HIS A 93 -10.20 2.21 -0.07
CA HIS A 93 -9.59 1.49 -1.18
C HIS A 93 -9.90 -0.01 -1.16
N ARG A 94 -10.97 -0.41 -0.46
CA ARG A 94 -11.25 -1.82 -0.14
C ARG A 94 -11.34 -2.73 -1.38
N ALA A 95 -12.03 -2.30 -2.43
CA ALA A 95 -12.20 -3.11 -3.64
C ALA A 95 -10.87 -3.29 -4.39
N GLY A 96 -10.15 -2.20 -4.65
CA GLY A 96 -8.79 -2.23 -5.20
C GLY A 96 -7.81 -3.07 -4.39
N LEU A 97 -7.86 -2.99 -3.05
CA LEU A 97 -7.01 -3.80 -2.16
C LEU A 97 -7.30 -5.30 -2.26
N LEU A 98 -8.56 -5.70 -2.36
CA LEU A 98 -8.92 -7.11 -2.58
C LEU A 98 -8.41 -7.62 -3.93
N SER A 99 -8.44 -6.77 -4.95
CA SER A 99 -7.88 -7.06 -6.28
C SER A 99 -6.35 -7.21 -6.22
N LEU A 100 -5.67 -6.30 -5.52
CA LEU A 100 -4.23 -6.34 -5.26
C LEU A 100 -3.80 -7.60 -4.51
N MET A 101 -4.56 -8.02 -3.49
CA MET A 101 -4.24 -9.24 -2.72
C MET A 101 -4.22 -10.48 -3.64
N LYS A 102 -5.23 -10.63 -4.50
CA LYS A 102 -5.27 -11.73 -5.49
C LYS A 102 -4.07 -11.67 -6.44
N TYR A 103 -3.70 -10.47 -6.90
CA TYR A 103 -2.53 -10.30 -7.75
C TYR A 103 -1.23 -10.75 -7.07
N ARG A 104 -1.03 -10.36 -5.79
CA ARG A 104 0.13 -10.75 -4.99
C ARG A 104 0.19 -12.27 -4.78
N ASP A 105 -0.94 -12.94 -4.58
CA ASP A 105 -1.01 -14.40 -4.42
C ASP A 105 -0.60 -15.17 -5.69
N HIS A 106 -0.80 -14.58 -6.86
CA HIS A 106 -0.44 -15.17 -8.16
C HIS A 106 0.89 -14.67 -8.74
N THR A 107 1.60 -13.80 -8.01
CA THR A 107 2.88 -13.22 -8.45
C THR A 107 4.01 -13.73 -7.54
N PRO A 108 4.85 -14.68 -7.98
CA PRO A 108 5.81 -15.36 -7.11
C PRO A 108 6.77 -14.43 -6.35
N SER A 109 7.29 -13.39 -7.01
CA SER A 109 8.17 -12.40 -6.37
C SER A 109 7.50 -11.69 -5.19
N LEU A 110 6.24 -11.28 -5.37
CA LEU A 110 5.45 -10.62 -4.34
C LEU A 110 5.04 -11.58 -3.24
N LEU A 111 4.52 -12.76 -3.59
CA LEU A 111 4.11 -13.80 -2.64
C LEU A 111 5.24 -14.17 -1.67
N LEU A 112 6.46 -14.38 -2.20
CA LEU A 112 7.63 -14.72 -1.39
C LEU A 112 8.08 -13.57 -0.47
N SER A 113 7.75 -12.33 -0.80
CA SER A 113 8.08 -11.15 0.02
C SER A 113 7.08 -10.87 1.14
N LEU A 114 5.85 -11.43 1.07
CA LEU A 114 4.77 -11.14 2.01
C LEU A 114 5.14 -11.39 3.49
N PRO A 115 5.82 -12.49 3.87
CA PRO A 115 6.18 -12.69 5.28
C PRO A 115 7.05 -11.57 5.85
N LEU A 116 7.98 -11.04 5.04
CA LEU A 116 8.84 -9.92 5.45
C LEU A 116 8.05 -8.62 5.55
N ALA A 117 7.14 -8.36 4.60
CA ALA A 117 6.26 -7.21 4.66
C ALA A 117 5.37 -7.25 5.92
N ARG A 118 4.73 -8.40 6.20
CA ARG A 118 3.89 -8.58 7.39
C ARG A 118 4.65 -8.45 8.70
N LYS A 119 5.89 -8.95 8.76
CA LYS A 119 6.77 -8.71 9.91
C LYS A 119 7.00 -7.21 10.12
N ARG A 120 7.34 -6.46 9.06
CA ARG A 120 7.59 -5.02 9.15
C ARG A 120 6.37 -4.24 9.63
N SER A 121 5.18 -4.58 9.15
CA SER A 121 3.93 -3.98 9.63
C SER A 121 3.69 -4.29 11.10
N ALA A 122 3.92 -5.54 11.52
CA ALA A 122 3.80 -5.91 12.94
C ALA A 122 4.83 -5.20 13.82
N ASP A 123 6.08 -5.05 13.35
CA ASP A 123 7.11 -4.30 14.08
C ASP A 123 6.68 -2.82 14.25
N TRP A 124 6.04 -2.20 13.24
CA TRP A 124 5.47 -0.85 13.37
C TRP A 124 4.34 -0.78 14.40
N ALA A 125 3.38 -1.71 14.33
CA ALA A 125 2.24 -1.76 15.25
C ALA A 125 2.63 -1.98 16.73
N LEU A 126 3.85 -2.48 16.98
CA LEU A 126 4.37 -2.73 18.33
C LEU A 126 5.28 -1.61 18.86
N VAL A 127 5.73 -0.70 18.00
CA VAL A 127 6.58 0.45 18.38
C VAL A 127 5.73 1.68 18.77
N SER A 128 4.56 1.82 18.17
CA SER A 128 3.47 2.72 18.55
C SER A 128 2.83 2.32 19.88
#